data_AF-A0A257LGU0-F1
#
_entry.id   AF-A0A257LGU0-F1
#
_cell.length_a   1.000
_cell.length_b   1.000
_cell.length_c   1.000
_cell.angle_alpha   90.00
_cell.angle_beta   90.00
_cell.angle_gamma   90.00
#
_symmetry.space_group_name_H-M   'P 1'
#
loop_
_entity.id
_entity.type
_entity.pdbx_description
1 polymer ?
#
loop_
_entity_poly.entity_id
_entity_poly.type
_entity_poly.pdbx_seq_one_letter_code
_entity_poly.pdbx_strand_id
1 'polypeptide(L)' 'MSDPFLAEVRIFGCNFAPRGWATCDGQLMPISQNTALFSLLGVNFG' A
#
# COMPACT_ATOMS: atom_id res chain seq x y z
N MET A 1 2.56 -16.78 13.22
CA MET A 1 1.71 -15.59 13.02
C MET A 1 2.08 -15.06 11.64
N SER A 2 1.15 -14.98 10.71
CA SER A 2 1.43 -14.69 9.30
C SER A 2 1.96 -13.27 9.12
N ASP A 3 3.17 -13.15 8.58
CA ASP A 3 3.73 -11.87 8.14
C ASP A 3 2.79 -11.23 7.09
N PRO A 4 2.54 -9.92 7.16
CA PRO A 4 1.76 -9.23 6.13
C PRO A 4 2.49 -9.27 4.79
N PHE A 5 1.73 -9.44 3.71
CA PHE A 5 2.30 -9.46 2.36
C PHE A 5 2.28 -8.08 1.72
N LEU A 6 3.24 -7.82 0.83
CA LEU A 6 3.21 -6.60 0.02
C LEU A 6 2.00 -6.62 -0.91
N ALA A 7 1.34 -5.47 -1.09
CA ALA A 7 0.07 -5.31 -1.82
C ALA A 7 -1.15 -5.96 -1.15
N GLU A 8 -1.08 -6.32 0.13
CA GLU A 8 -2.24 -6.76 0.89
C GLU A 8 -3.17 -5.59 1.25
N VAL A 9 -4.49 -5.81 1.16
CA VAL A 9 -5.51 -4.84 1.57
C VAL A 9 -6.27 -5.41 2.77
N ARG A 10 -6.32 -4.65 3.87
CA ARG A 10 -7.03 -5.03 5.09
C ARG A 10 -7.92 -3.88 5.57
N ILE A 11 -9.06 -4.24 6.16
CA ILE A 11 -9.92 -3.28 6.84
C ILE A 11 -9.21 -2.85 8.13
N PHE A 12 -9.04 -1.54 8.32
CA PHE A 12 -8.41 -0.97 9.49
C PHE A 12 -9.37 0.00 10.18
N GLY A 13 -9.53 -0.14 11.50
CA GLY A 13 -10.53 0.60 12.28
C GLY A 13 -10.06 1.96 12.82
N CYS A 14 -8.79 2.33 12.61
CA CYS A 14 -8.27 3.63 13.02
C CYS A 14 -8.04 4.53 11.80
N ASN A 15 -8.04 5.85 12.02
CA ASN A 15 -7.93 6.86 10.97
C ASN A 15 -6.47 7.19 10.56
N PHE A 16 -5.55 6.23 10.64
CA PHE A 16 -4.14 6.42 10.28
C PHE A 16 -3.57 5.16 9.64
N ALA A 17 -2.59 5.30 8.75
CA ALA A 17 -1.85 4.13 8.25
C ALA A 17 -0.73 3.76 9.24
N PRO A 18 -0.64 2.51 9.71
CA PRO A 18 0.52 2.04 10.47
C PRO A 18 1.79 2.04 9.60
N ARG A 19 2.97 1.99 10.22
CA ARG A 19 4.25 1.97 9.50
C ARG A 19 4.30 0.81 8.48
N GLY A 20 4.68 1.13 7.25
CA GLY A 20 4.73 0.15 6.14
C GLY A 20 3.40 -0.05 5.41
N TRP A 21 2.34 0.65 5.81
CA TRP A 21 1.04 0.65 5.14
C TRP A 21 0.71 2.05 4.61
N ALA A 22 -0.19 2.11 3.64
CA ALA A 22 -0.76 3.34 3.12
C ALA A 22 -2.29 3.26 3.17
N THR A 23 -2.95 4.41 3.32
CA THR A 23 -4.41 4.51 3.19
C THR A 23 -4.82 4.32 1.73
N CYS A 24 -5.91 3.58 1.50
CA CYS A 24 -6.50 3.40 0.18
C CYS A 24 -7.42 4.59 -0.17
N ASP A 25 -6.89 5.81 -0.15
CA ASP A 25 -7.60 7.08 -0.37
C ASP A 25 -7.36 7.70 -1.75
N GLY A 26 -6.61 7.02 -2.63
CA GLY A 26 -6.27 7.53 -3.96
C GLY A 26 -5.11 8.54 -3.95
N GLN A 27 -4.26 8.54 -2.92
CA GLN A 27 -3.05 9.37 -2.89
C GLN A 27 -2.01 8.97 -3.95
N LEU A 28 -1.29 9.96 -4.48
CA LEU A 28 -0.16 9.74 -5.38
C LEU A 28 1.10 9.35 -4.61
N MET A 29 1.64 8.17 -4.90
CA MET A 29 2.87 7.66 -4.28
C MET A 29 4.03 7.61 -5.28
N PRO A 30 5.25 8.03 -4.91
CA PRO A 30 6.40 7.97 -5.81
C PRO A 30 6.84 6.53 -6.08
N ILE A 31 6.88 6.16 -7.36
CA ILE A 31 7.29 4.81 -7.83
C ILE A 31 8.72 4.48 -7.39
N SER A 32 9.62 5.46 -7.42
CA SER A 32 11.04 5.28 -7.06
C SER A 32 11.25 4.77 -5.63
N GLN A 33 10.31 5.06 -4.72
CA GLN A 33 10.36 4.61 -3.33
C GLN A 33 9.54 3.33 -3.10
N ASN A 34 8.69 2.93 -4.05
CA ASN A 34 7.70 1.85 -3.91
C ASN A 34 7.78 0.84 -5.07
N THR A 35 8.97 0.63 -5.64
CA THR A 35 9.17 -0.18 -6.86
C THR A 35 8.61 -1.59 -6.76
N ALA A 36 8.75 -2.25 -5.61
CA ALA A 36 8.20 -3.59 -5.37
C ALA A 36 6.65 -3.60 -5.35
N LEU A 37 6.03 -2.55 -4.81
CA LEU A 37 4.57 -2.41 -4.78
C LEU A 37 4.02 -2.16 -6.20
N PHE A 38 4.65 -1.28 -6.97
CA PHE A 38 4.29 -1.02 -8.36
C PHE A 38 4.58 -2.21 -9.30
N SER A 39 5.54 -3.08 -8.94
CA SER A 39 5.78 -4.32 -9.69
C SER A 39 4.62 -5.32 -9.54
N LEU A 40 3.85 -5.26 -8.45
CA LEU A 40 2.69 -6.10 -8.19
C LEU A 40 1.38 -5.47 -8.69
N LEU A 41 1.16 -4.19 -8.38
CA LEU A 41 -0.10 -3.49 -8.66
C LEU A 41 -0.11 -2.72 -9.98
N GLY A 42 1.06 -2.44 -10.57
CA GLY A 42 1.19 -1.54 -11.72
C GLY A 42 0.76 -0.10 -11.40
N VAL A 43 0.48 0.68 -12.45
CA VAL A 43 -0.07 2.05 -12.37
C VAL A 43 -1.61 2.03 -12.52
N ASN A 44 -2.26 0.98 -12.00
CA ASN A 44 -3.70 0.75 -12.20
C ASN A 44 -4.61 1.74 -11.44
N PHE A 45 -4.06 2.44 -10.44
CA PHE A 45 -4.80 3.35 -9.55
C PHE A 45 -4.38 4.83 -9.72
N GLY A 46 -3.57 5.16 -10.74
CA GLY A 46 -3.04 6.51 -11.00
C GLY A 46 -1.63 6.48 -11.57
#